data_AF-A0AAE6ZD48-F1
#
_entry.id   AF-A0AAE6ZD48-F1
#
_cell.length_a   1.000
_cell.length_b   1.000
_cell.length_c   1.000
_cell.angle_alpha   90.00
_cell.angle_beta   90.00
_cell.angle_gamma   90.00
#
_symmetry.space_group_name_H-M   'P 1'
#
loop_
_entity.id
_entity.type
_entity.pdbx_description
1 polymer ?
#
loop_
_entity_poly.entity_id
_entity_poly.type
_entity_poly.pdbx_seq_one_letter_code
_entity_poly.pdbx_strand_id
1 'polypeptide(L)'
;MKLFIRHCIVICLGGLLFSACKKEAILEPREIDSPRTASTESVVLLNEDFESGSKTAYASGSVSLGSGSWTLDDALIGNLAADLKNGSKSVRMRNAGTITTNFSISNATGTVTISVKHGTYGSDGNSSWQLWTSADNGQTWAQLGSTITTSGSLQTAAFTLSATGSLRISIRKTSGGTNRINIDDVTVTAGSGGGGGTTPGDDSNLLLGNPSNALADISSENNYLMVKPYYALSYSRGRGTPNWVSWHIQSADLGSVSRTNDFRADTELPAGWYQVQNSSYSGSGFDRGHNCPSADRTATVTANSATFLMTNMMPQAPNNNQQTWANLENYTRDLVRAGNEVYVICGSYGQGGTGSLGGVTTTIDNGRVTVPANIWKVVVVIPDGSNDLNRISGNTRVIAVNTPNRNDINTDWTQYKTTVRDIESATGHNLLSTLRPSLQDSLETRIDQ
;
A
#
# COMPACT_ATOMS: atom_id res chain seq x y z
N MET A 1 16.94 23.47 -81.00
CA MET A 1 17.33 24.75 -80.37
C MET A 1 17.83 24.44 -78.95
N LYS A 2 19.17 24.45 -78.76
CA LYS A 2 19.97 24.69 -77.53
C LYS A 2 19.46 24.17 -76.16
N LEU A 3 20.23 23.53 -75.27
CA LEU A 3 21.66 23.19 -75.17
C LEU A 3 21.86 22.44 -73.83
N PHE A 4 22.65 21.34 -73.82
CA PHE A 4 23.68 20.96 -72.82
C PHE A 4 23.28 20.68 -71.34
N ILE A 5 23.99 19.92 -70.50
CA ILE A 5 25.08 18.91 -70.49
C ILE A 5 25.32 18.62 -68.97
N ARG A 6 25.86 17.44 -68.63
CA ARG A 6 26.61 17.03 -67.39
C ARG A 6 25.89 16.04 -66.46
N HIS A 7 26.53 15.01 -65.89
CA HIS A 7 27.74 14.20 -66.15
C HIS A 7 27.83 13.21 -64.95
N CYS A 8 28.48 12.05 -65.15
CA CYS A 8 29.05 11.12 -64.14
C CYS A 8 28.07 10.22 -63.36
N ILE A 9 27.98 8.92 -63.68
CA ILE A 9 28.83 7.77 -63.24
C ILE A 9 28.68 7.46 -61.74
N VAL A 10 28.16 6.26 -61.42
CA VAL A 10 28.88 5.17 -60.71
C VAL A 10 28.05 3.88 -60.82
N ILE A 11 28.77 2.80 -61.15
CA ILE A 11 28.33 1.42 -61.29
C ILE A 11 28.07 0.83 -59.89
N CYS A 12 26.93 0.19 -59.66
CA CYS A 12 26.75 -0.72 -58.52
C CYS A 12 26.38 -2.13 -59.03
N LEU A 13 27.29 -3.05 -58.73
CA LEU A 13 27.27 -4.48 -59.02
C LEU A 13 26.10 -5.16 -58.29
N GLY A 14 25.35 -5.99 -59.02
CA GLY A 14 24.31 -6.84 -58.46
C GLY A 14 24.90 -7.99 -57.63
N GLY A 15 24.43 -8.13 -56.39
CA GLY A 15 24.60 -9.31 -55.57
C GLY A 15 23.27 -10.06 -55.47
N LEU A 16 23.23 -11.29 -56.00
CA LEU A 16 22.17 -12.26 -55.73
C LEU A 16 22.15 -12.61 -54.24
N LEU A 17 20.98 -12.54 -53.61
CA LEU A 17 20.70 -13.27 -52.38
C LEU A 17 19.37 -14.01 -52.53
N PHE A 18 19.48 -15.33 -52.40
CA PHE A 18 18.41 -16.31 -52.49
C PHE A 18 17.39 -16.12 -51.37
N SER A 19 16.11 -16.10 -51.76
CA SER A 19 14.97 -16.22 -50.87
C SER A 19 14.91 -17.64 -50.28
N ALA A 20 14.92 -17.75 -48.95
CA ALA A 20 14.73 -19.00 -48.23
C ALA A 20 13.59 -18.83 -47.22
N CYS A 21 12.42 -19.39 -47.54
CA CYS A 21 11.35 -19.67 -46.59
C CYS A 21 11.90 -20.52 -45.44
N LYS A 22 11.78 -20.05 -44.19
CA LYS A 22 11.86 -20.90 -43.01
C LYS A 22 10.50 -20.97 -42.32
N LYS A 23 10.12 -22.22 -42.09
CA LYS A 23 8.90 -22.78 -41.51
C LYS A 23 8.66 -22.27 -40.09
N GLU A 24 7.46 -21.79 -39.80
CA GLU A 24 7.01 -21.48 -38.44
C GLU A 24 7.09 -22.73 -37.56
N ALA A 25 7.69 -22.57 -36.38
CA ALA A 25 7.69 -23.60 -35.36
C ALA A 25 6.30 -23.65 -34.72
N ILE A 26 5.70 -24.84 -34.73
CA ILE A 26 4.47 -25.13 -34.00
C ILE A 26 4.81 -25.01 -32.51
N LEU A 27 4.29 -23.99 -31.85
CA LEU A 27 4.35 -23.85 -30.40
C LEU A 27 3.46 -24.94 -29.79
N GLU A 28 4.06 -25.89 -29.07
CA GLU A 28 3.30 -26.83 -28.26
C GLU A 28 2.62 -26.09 -27.09
N PRO A 29 1.39 -26.46 -26.69
CA PRO A 29 0.72 -25.83 -25.55
C PRO A 29 1.49 -26.13 -24.26
N ARG A 30 1.91 -25.08 -23.55
CA ARG A 30 2.48 -25.19 -22.20
C ARG A 30 1.38 -25.68 -21.25
N GLU A 31 1.66 -26.72 -20.48
CA GLU A 31 0.74 -27.25 -19.46
C GLU A 31 0.27 -26.11 -18.52
N ILE A 32 -1.05 -25.98 -18.37
CA ILE A 32 -1.68 -25.05 -17.43
C ILE A 32 -1.47 -25.64 -16.04
N ASP A 33 -0.55 -25.05 -15.27
CA ASP A 33 -0.44 -25.34 -13.84
C ASP A 33 -1.75 -24.93 -13.14
N SER A 34 -2.15 -25.74 -12.17
CA SER A 34 -3.45 -25.67 -11.49
C SER A 34 -3.65 -24.31 -10.78
N PRO A 35 -4.91 -23.86 -10.55
CA PRO A 35 -5.16 -22.58 -9.90
C PRO A 35 -4.53 -22.55 -8.49
N ARG A 36 -3.55 -21.68 -8.31
CA ARG A 36 -2.88 -21.42 -7.03
C ARG A 36 -3.90 -20.84 -6.05
N THR A 37 -4.21 -21.60 -5.00
CA THR A 37 -5.05 -21.18 -3.88
C THR A 37 -4.46 -19.94 -3.24
N ALA A 38 -5.28 -18.89 -3.05
CA ALA A 38 -4.87 -17.67 -2.37
C ALA A 38 -4.40 -17.99 -0.95
N SER A 39 -3.10 -17.87 -0.69
CA SER A 39 -2.54 -17.89 0.65
C SER A 39 -2.77 -16.52 1.27
N THR A 40 -3.53 -16.44 2.36
CA THR A 40 -3.63 -15.25 3.20
C THR A 40 -2.27 -14.96 3.82
N GLU A 41 -1.51 -14.05 3.21
CA GLU A 41 -0.20 -13.65 3.74
C GLU A 41 -0.35 -12.78 4.99
N SER A 42 0.56 -13.00 5.94
CA SER A 42 0.65 -12.28 7.21
C SER A 42 1.80 -11.27 7.15
N VAL A 43 1.53 -10.01 7.49
CA VAL A 43 2.54 -8.93 7.54
C VAL A 43 3.30 -9.01 8.85
N VAL A 44 4.64 -8.95 8.82
CA VAL A 44 5.48 -8.88 10.03
C VAL A 44 5.51 -7.45 10.56
N LEU A 45 4.97 -7.24 11.76
CA LEU A 45 4.92 -5.96 12.46
C LEU A 45 6.08 -5.76 13.46
N LEU A 46 6.65 -6.87 13.92
CA LEU A 46 7.80 -6.90 14.82
C LEU A 46 8.61 -8.15 14.52
N ASN A 47 9.93 -8.00 14.45
CA ASN A 47 10.88 -9.11 14.47
C ASN A 47 12.05 -8.69 15.37
N GLU A 48 12.18 -9.34 16.52
CA GLU A 48 13.27 -9.10 17.48
C GLU A 48 13.99 -10.42 17.78
N ASP A 49 15.27 -10.46 17.48
CA ASP A 49 16.16 -11.62 17.63
C ASP A 49 17.12 -11.47 18.83
N PHE A 50 17.12 -10.31 19.51
CA PHE A 50 18.01 -9.96 20.63
C PHE A 50 19.51 -10.01 20.32
N GLU A 51 19.88 -10.06 19.04
CA GLU A 51 21.27 -10.10 18.60
C GLU A 51 21.93 -8.72 18.68
N SER A 52 21.11 -7.68 18.58
CA SER A 52 21.49 -6.29 18.77
C SER A 52 21.51 -5.90 20.26
N GLY A 53 22.31 -4.89 20.61
CA GLY A 53 22.37 -4.39 21.99
C GLY A 53 23.08 -5.31 22.99
N SER A 54 23.10 -4.86 24.25
CA SER A 54 23.70 -5.55 25.37
C SER A 54 23.11 -5.05 26.70
N LYS A 55 22.86 -5.97 27.62
CA LYS A 55 22.59 -5.71 29.03
C LYS A 55 23.08 -6.91 29.81
N THR A 56 24.11 -6.72 30.63
CA THR A 56 24.80 -7.81 31.34
C THR A 56 24.34 -8.00 32.78
N ALA A 57 23.57 -7.06 33.32
CA ALA A 57 23.05 -7.07 34.68
C ALA A 57 21.56 -7.38 34.70
N TYR A 58 21.09 -8.03 35.78
CA TYR A 58 19.68 -8.35 35.98
C TYR A 58 18.82 -7.16 36.42
N ALA A 59 19.40 -6.13 37.04
CA ALA A 59 18.66 -4.95 37.51
C ALA A 59 17.87 -4.29 36.37
N SER A 60 16.67 -3.77 36.66
CA SER A 60 15.81 -3.13 35.66
C SER A 60 16.56 -2.09 34.82
N GLY A 61 16.35 -2.12 33.51
CA GLY A 61 16.93 -1.15 32.60
C GLY A 61 16.41 -1.27 31.18
N SER A 62 16.35 -0.13 30.49
CA SER A 62 16.02 -0.08 29.07
C SER A 62 17.23 -0.44 28.21
N VAL A 63 16.99 -1.20 27.14
CA VAL A 63 17.98 -1.59 26.13
C VAL A 63 17.46 -1.17 24.77
N SER A 64 18.33 -0.61 23.94
CA SER A 64 18.01 -0.34 22.53
C SER A 64 18.36 -1.57 21.70
N LEU A 65 17.36 -2.14 21.04
CA LEU A 65 17.47 -3.30 20.16
C LEU A 65 17.05 -2.93 18.73
N GLY A 66 17.17 -3.88 17.80
CA GLY A 66 16.87 -3.71 16.39
C GLY A 66 15.40 -3.39 16.14
N SER A 67 14.50 -3.96 16.95
CA SER A 67 13.07 -3.65 16.88
C SER A 67 12.66 -2.37 17.61
N GLY A 68 13.51 -1.82 18.47
CA GLY A 68 13.22 -0.64 19.29
C GLY A 68 13.71 -0.77 20.73
N SER A 69 13.24 0.11 21.61
CA SER A 69 13.63 0.09 23.03
C SER A 69 12.77 -0.88 23.85
N TRP A 70 13.43 -1.71 24.67
CA TRP A 70 12.78 -2.66 25.57
C TRP A 70 13.25 -2.45 27.01
N THR A 71 12.34 -2.51 27.97
CA THR A 71 12.70 -2.59 29.38
C THR A 71 12.86 -4.05 29.78
N LEU A 72 14.03 -4.39 30.31
CA LEU A 72 14.37 -5.71 30.84
C LEU A 72 14.52 -5.59 32.36
N ASP A 73 13.65 -6.28 33.11
CA ASP A 73 13.68 -6.34 34.57
C ASP A 73 13.83 -7.78 35.06
N ASP A 74 14.75 -7.98 36.01
CA ASP A 74 15.26 -9.30 36.41
C ASP A 74 15.61 -10.19 35.18
N ALA A 75 16.10 -9.52 34.13
CA ALA A 75 16.44 -10.10 32.85
C ALA A 75 17.70 -9.42 32.27
N LEU A 76 18.46 -10.16 31.47
CA LEU A 76 19.67 -9.69 30.78
C LEU A 76 19.73 -10.29 29.37
N ILE A 77 20.60 -9.76 28.51
CA ILE A 77 20.90 -10.37 27.20
C ILE A 77 22.10 -11.30 27.38
N GLY A 78 21.83 -12.61 27.34
CA GLY A 78 22.79 -13.67 27.58
C GLY A 78 23.42 -14.16 26.29
N ASN A 79 24.67 -14.58 26.37
CA ASN A 79 25.44 -15.15 25.27
C ASN A 79 26.29 -16.36 25.71
N LEU A 80 25.99 -16.93 26.88
CA LEU A 80 26.70 -18.08 27.42
C LEU A 80 26.26 -19.36 26.72
N ALA A 81 27.10 -20.40 26.76
CA ALA A 81 26.78 -21.70 26.17
C ALA A 81 25.46 -22.31 26.71
N ALA A 82 25.11 -22.02 27.97
CA ALA A 82 23.88 -22.50 28.60
C ALA A 82 22.62 -21.70 28.22
N ASP A 83 22.76 -20.53 27.57
CA ASP A 83 21.62 -19.81 27.03
C ASP A 83 21.09 -20.57 25.81
N LEU A 84 19.85 -21.06 25.88
CA LEU A 84 19.14 -21.54 24.69
C LEU A 84 18.83 -20.33 23.81
N LYS A 85 19.26 -20.42 22.56
CA LYS A 85 19.20 -19.31 21.60
C LYS A 85 19.28 -19.79 20.17
N ASN A 86 18.76 -18.99 19.25
CA ASN A 86 18.87 -19.12 17.81
C ASN A 86 19.72 -17.96 17.28
N GLY A 87 21.03 -18.16 17.22
CA GLY A 87 21.98 -17.10 16.94
C GLY A 87 23.07 -17.06 18.03
N SER A 88 23.49 -15.86 18.40
CA SER A 88 24.55 -15.64 19.40
C SER A 88 24.03 -15.18 20.75
N LYS A 89 22.80 -14.64 20.82
CA LYS A 89 22.23 -14.09 22.05
C LYS A 89 20.78 -14.52 22.26
N SER A 90 20.31 -14.45 23.51
CA SER A 90 18.89 -14.49 23.84
C SER A 90 18.67 -13.78 25.18
N VAL A 91 17.43 -13.43 25.51
CA VAL A 91 17.14 -12.89 26.83
C VAL A 91 17.17 -14.01 27.86
N ARG A 92 17.95 -13.85 28.93
CA ARG A 92 17.91 -14.71 30.12
C ARG A 92 17.19 -14.02 31.25
N MET A 93 16.11 -14.63 31.73
CA MET A 93 15.22 -14.07 32.75
C MET A 93 15.16 -14.98 33.98
N ARG A 94 15.07 -14.40 35.18
CA ARG A 94 14.99 -15.12 36.47
C ARG A 94 13.84 -14.60 37.33
N ASN A 95 13.59 -15.24 38.48
CA ASN A 95 12.55 -14.81 39.43
C ASN A 95 11.21 -14.58 38.71
N ALA A 96 10.56 -13.44 38.95
CA ALA A 96 9.39 -12.96 38.23
C ALA A 96 9.75 -11.83 37.25
N GLY A 97 10.88 -11.97 36.55
CA GLY A 97 11.38 -10.98 35.60
C GLY A 97 10.43 -10.73 34.43
N THR A 98 10.66 -9.62 33.74
CA THR A 98 9.85 -9.19 32.59
C THR A 98 10.72 -8.61 31.48
N ILE A 99 10.23 -8.75 30.24
CA ILE A 99 10.67 -7.92 29.12
C ILE A 99 9.45 -7.23 28.50
N THR A 100 9.55 -5.93 28.27
CA THR A 100 8.42 -5.09 27.85
C THR A 100 8.84 -4.09 26.79
N THR A 101 8.04 -3.93 25.73
CA THR A 101 8.30 -2.90 24.71
C THR A 101 8.06 -1.50 25.28
N ASN A 102 9.00 -0.58 25.05
CA ASN A 102 8.85 0.84 25.40
C ASN A 102 8.19 1.67 24.27
N PHE A 103 7.85 1.00 23.17
CA PHE A 103 7.21 1.55 21.99
C PHE A 103 5.95 0.74 21.66
N SER A 104 5.08 1.35 20.85
CA SER A 104 3.89 0.69 20.32
C SER A 104 4.19 0.06 18.97
N ILE A 105 3.89 -1.23 18.87
CA ILE A 105 3.88 -1.98 17.61
C ILE A 105 2.68 -1.45 16.83
N SER A 106 2.96 -0.71 15.77
CA SER A 106 1.95 -0.05 14.95
C SER A 106 1.31 -1.04 13.98
N ASN A 107 0.11 -0.72 13.47
CA ASN A 107 -0.61 -1.51 12.47
C ASN A 107 -0.91 -2.95 12.91
N ALA A 108 -0.99 -3.17 14.22
CA ALA A 108 -1.55 -4.36 14.83
C ALA A 108 -3.07 -4.30 14.73
N THR A 109 -3.57 -4.45 13.51
CA THR A 109 -4.98 -4.43 13.19
C THR A 109 -5.42 -5.75 12.56
N GLY A 110 -6.62 -6.20 12.90
CA GLY A 110 -7.13 -7.49 12.44
C GLY A 110 -6.64 -8.64 13.31
N THR A 111 -6.48 -9.82 12.71
CA THR A 111 -5.94 -11.01 13.39
C THR A 111 -4.44 -10.85 13.56
N VAL A 112 -3.97 -10.59 14.75
CA VAL A 112 -2.54 -10.52 15.07
C VAL A 112 -2.08 -11.82 15.69
N THR A 113 -1.00 -12.39 15.17
CA THR A 113 -0.28 -13.53 15.74
C THR A 113 1.03 -13.06 16.36
N ILE A 114 1.26 -13.39 17.63
CA ILE A 114 2.52 -13.13 18.35
C ILE A 114 3.17 -14.50 18.58
N SER A 115 4.38 -14.69 18.07
CA SER A 115 5.19 -15.89 18.30
C SER A 115 6.43 -15.54 19.10
N VAL A 116 6.77 -16.40 20.07
CA VAL A 116 7.89 -16.23 20.99
C VAL A 116 8.63 -17.55 21.09
N LYS A 117 9.94 -17.57 20.83
CA LYS A 117 10.74 -18.72 21.19
C LYS A 117 11.14 -18.67 22.66
N HIS A 118 11.13 -19.83 23.31
CA HIS A 118 11.41 -19.94 24.73
C HIS A 118 12.06 -21.28 25.09
N GLY A 119 12.76 -21.33 26.22
CA GLY A 119 13.39 -22.55 26.75
C GLY A 119 13.88 -22.37 28.18
N THR A 120 14.40 -23.43 28.80
CA THR A 120 15.14 -23.33 30.07
C THR A 120 16.54 -22.75 29.84
N TYR A 121 17.19 -22.29 30.91
CA TYR A 121 18.62 -22.01 30.88
C TYR A 121 19.39 -23.25 31.33
N GLY A 122 20.28 -23.79 30.49
CA GLY A 122 21.08 -24.97 30.80
C GLY A 122 20.24 -26.11 31.38
N SER A 123 20.61 -26.57 32.59
CA SER A 123 19.91 -27.62 33.32
C SER A 123 18.92 -27.09 34.38
N ASP A 124 18.59 -25.80 34.37
CA ASP A 124 17.56 -25.25 35.27
C ASP A 124 16.21 -25.94 35.00
N GLY A 125 15.40 -26.11 36.05
CA GLY A 125 14.10 -26.76 35.94
C GLY A 125 13.08 -25.94 35.13
N ASN A 126 12.11 -26.63 34.53
CA ASN A 126 11.01 -26.01 33.78
C ASN A 126 10.34 -24.89 34.61
N SER A 127 10.01 -23.80 33.92
CA SER A 127 9.48 -22.59 34.52
C SER A 127 8.33 -22.05 33.67
N SER A 128 7.48 -21.24 34.27
CA SER A 128 6.27 -20.74 33.62
C SER A 128 6.37 -19.26 33.29
N TRP A 129 5.75 -18.86 32.18
CA TRP A 129 5.67 -17.48 31.74
C TRP A 129 4.34 -17.18 31.04
N GLN A 130 4.00 -15.91 30.90
CA GLN A 130 2.77 -15.42 30.28
C GLN A 130 3.07 -14.29 29.30
N LEU A 131 2.30 -14.24 28.21
CA LEU A 131 2.27 -13.10 27.31
C LEU A 131 1.20 -12.11 27.77
N TRP A 132 1.55 -10.83 27.82
CA TRP A 132 0.64 -9.74 28.15
C TRP A 132 0.67 -8.69 27.03
N THR A 133 -0.48 -8.12 26.74
CA THR A 133 -0.64 -7.08 25.71
C THR A 133 -1.30 -5.83 26.31
N SER A 134 -1.02 -4.69 25.69
CA SER A 134 -1.62 -3.40 26.04
C SER A 134 -2.05 -2.67 24.77
N ALA A 135 -3.29 -2.21 24.72
CA ALA A 135 -3.85 -1.44 23.61
C ALA A 135 -3.79 0.09 23.85
N ASP A 136 -3.39 0.51 25.06
CA ASP A 136 -3.43 1.90 25.53
C ASP A 136 -2.02 2.40 25.89
N ASN A 137 -1.04 2.03 25.08
CA ASN A 137 0.35 2.49 25.19
C ASN A 137 1.03 2.14 26.53
N GLY A 138 0.64 1.01 27.13
CA GLY A 138 1.24 0.47 28.35
C GLY A 138 0.55 0.89 29.65
N GLN A 139 -0.59 1.56 29.60
CA GLN A 139 -1.34 2.00 30.79
C GLN A 139 -2.06 0.83 31.46
N THR A 140 -2.72 -0.02 30.68
CA THR A 140 -3.35 -1.26 31.15
C THR A 140 -2.81 -2.46 30.38
N TRP A 141 -2.76 -3.60 31.06
CA TRP A 141 -2.21 -4.84 30.50
C TRP A 141 -3.18 -6.00 30.74
N ALA A 142 -3.40 -6.80 29.70
CA ALA A 142 -4.18 -8.03 29.77
C ALA A 142 -3.35 -9.23 29.33
N GLN A 143 -3.49 -10.36 30.04
CA GLN A 143 -2.87 -11.61 29.63
C GLN A 143 -3.48 -12.08 28.31
N LEU A 144 -2.65 -12.54 27.38
CA LEU A 144 -3.05 -13.15 26.13
C LEU A 144 -2.74 -14.65 26.15
N GLY A 145 -3.77 -15.48 25.95
CA GLY A 145 -3.66 -16.94 25.94
C GLY A 145 -3.28 -17.56 27.29
N SER A 146 -2.91 -18.83 27.26
CA SER A 146 -2.57 -19.62 28.46
C SER A 146 -1.14 -19.34 28.95
N THR A 147 -0.89 -19.68 30.22
CA THR A 147 0.47 -19.74 30.76
C THR A 147 1.26 -20.85 30.06
N ILE A 148 2.47 -20.52 29.62
CA ILE A 148 3.39 -21.45 28.95
C ILE A 148 4.42 -21.99 29.94
N THR A 149 4.80 -23.25 29.79
CA THR A 149 5.88 -23.89 30.56
C THR A 149 7.05 -24.19 29.64
N THR A 150 8.27 -23.83 30.05
CA THR A 150 9.48 -24.07 29.28
C THR A 150 9.90 -25.53 29.25
N SER A 151 10.77 -25.89 28.30
CA SER A 151 11.43 -27.19 28.19
C SER A 151 12.93 -27.02 27.94
N GLY A 152 13.68 -28.12 27.97
CA GLY A 152 15.13 -28.18 27.76
C GLY A 152 15.61 -27.89 26.33
N SER A 153 14.71 -27.49 25.42
CA SER A 153 15.03 -27.09 24.06
C SER A 153 14.23 -25.85 23.68
N LEU A 154 14.70 -25.12 22.66
CA LEU A 154 14.00 -23.93 22.16
C LEU A 154 12.67 -24.35 21.51
N GLN A 155 11.55 -23.89 22.05
CA GLN A 155 10.18 -24.13 21.54
C GLN A 155 9.55 -22.80 21.13
N THR A 156 8.57 -22.85 20.22
CA THR A 156 7.82 -21.65 19.82
C THR A 156 6.42 -21.70 20.41
N ALA A 157 6.03 -20.65 21.15
CA ALA A 157 4.65 -20.42 21.56
C ALA A 157 4.04 -19.34 20.66
N ALA A 158 2.83 -19.59 20.14
CA ALA A 158 2.11 -18.66 19.29
C ALA A 158 0.75 -18.29 19.91
N PHE A 159 0.39 -17.02 19.81
CA PHE A 159 -0.82 -16.44 20.40
C PHE A 159 -1.52 -15.57 19.36
N THR A 160 -2.85 -15.65 19.29
CA THR A 160 -3.64 -14.85 18.35
C THR A 160 -4.59 -13.92 19.08
N LEU A 161 -4.70 -12.66 18.64
CA LEU A 161 -5.69 -11.70 19.12
C LEU A 161 -6.30 -10.90 17.95
N SER A 162 -7.50 -10.37 18.14
CA SER A 162 -8.00 -9.28 17.30
C SER A 162 -7.58 -7.94 17.91
N ALA A 163 -6.86 -7.12 17.15
CA ALA A 163 -6.42 -5.79 17.57
C ALA A 163 -6.89 -4.72 16.58
N THR A 164 -6.95 -3.45 17.01
CA THR A 164 -7.56 -2.35 16.24
C THR A 164 -6.66 -1.12 16.11
N GLY A 165 -5.33 -1.31 16.08
CA GLY A 165 -4.41 -0.19 15.91
C GLY A 165 -3.01 -0.51 16.36
N SER A 166 -2.62 -0.03 17.54
CA SER A 166 -1.28 -0.28 18.08
C SER A 166 -1.35 -1.16 19.33
N LEU A 167 -0.33 -2.00 19.53
CA LEU A 167 -0.21 -2.78 20.75
C LEU A 167 1.20 -2.70 21.34
N ARG A 168 1.31 -2.90 22.65
CA ARG A 168 2.57 -3.22 23.31
C ARG A 168 2.53 -4.65 23.83
N ILE A 169 3.70 -5.27 23.96
CA ILE A 169 3.85 -6.62 24.51
C ILE A 169 4.74 -6.62 25.74
N SER A 170 4.43 -7.54 26.66
CA SER A 170 5.20 -7.82 27.85
C SER A 170 5.23 -9.32 28.08
N ILE A 171 6.42 -9.91 28.15
CA ILE A 171 6.62 -11.33 28.46
C ILE A 171 7.04 -11.40 29.92
N ARG A 172 6.28 -12.14 30.72
CA ARG A 172 6.40 -12.14 32.18
C ARG A 172 6.63 -13.55 32.68
N LYS A 173 7.77 -13.80 33.30
CA LYS A 173 7.98 -15.06 34.02
C LYS A 173 7.11 -15.07 35.27
N THR A 174 6.38 -16.16 35.49
CA THR A 174 5.43 -16.29 36.59
C THR A 174 5.89 -17.29 37.65
N SER A 175 6.70 -18.29 37.28
CA SER A 175 7.31 -19.16 38.28
C SER A 175 8.34 -18.34 39.06
N GLY A 176 8.21 -18.26 40.38
CA GLY A 176 9.27 -17.67 41.22
C GLY A 176 10.53 -18.55 41.30
N GLY A 177 11.52 -18.09 42.06
CA GLY A 177 12.72 -18.88 42.39
C GLY A 177 13.90 -18.71 41.42
N THR A 178 14.92 -19.55 41.62
CA THR A 178 16.25 -19.40 40.99
C THR A 178 16.34 -19.90 39.56
N ASN A 179 15.40 -20.74 39.12
CA ASN A 179 15.39 -21.27 37.76
C ASN A 179 15.17 -20.16 36.74
N ARG A 180 16.01 -20.14 35.70
CA ARG A 180 16.00 -19.17 34.62
C ARG A 180 15.35 -19.75 33.37
N ILE A 181 14.82 -18.85 32.57
CA ILE A 181 14.32 -19.14 31.22
C ILE A 181 15.07 -18.29 30.21
N ASN A 182 15.12 -18.80 28.98
CA ASN A 182 15.51 -18.04 27.81
C ASN A 182 14.28 -17.65 27.00
N ILE A 183 14.26 -16.43 26.49
CA ILE A 183 13.30 -15.90 25.53
C ILE A 183 14.08 -15.42 24.31
N ASP A 184 13.61 -15.79 23.14
CA ASP A 184 14.29 -15.51 21.88
C ASP A 184 13.28 -15.36 20.73
N ASP A 185 13.73 -14.84 19.59
CA ASP A 185 12.95 -14.71 18.34
C ASP A 185 11.48 -14.34 18.56
N VAL A 186 11.23 -13.07 18.92
CA VAL A 186 9.87 -12.54 19.10
C VAL A 186 9.38 -11.94 17.79
N THR A 187 8.34 -12.53 17.23
CA THR A 187 7.69 -12.04 16.01
C THR A 187 6.25 -11.64 16.29
N VAL A 188 5.81 -10.52 15.74
CA VAL A 188 4.39 -10.15 15.68
C VAL A 188 4.00 -10.02 14.23
N THR A 189 2.94 -10.69 13.81
CA THR A 189 2.41 -10.62 12.47
C THR A 189 0.93 -10.27 12.48
N ALA A 190 0.44 -9.41 11.59
CA ALA A 190 -0.98 -9.24 11.34
C ALA A 190 -1.40 -10.04 10.10
N GLY A 191 -2.37 -10.93 10.26
CA GLY A 191 -3.12 -11.53 9.16
C GLY A 191 -4.00 -10.48 8.50
N SER A 192 -4.09 -10.55 7.17
CA SER A 192 -4.90 -9.65 6.35
C SER A 192 -6.40 -9.86 6.63
N GLY A 193 -6.88 -9.28 7.73
CA GLY A 193 -8.25 -9.33 8.20
C GLY A 193 -8.72 -7.96 8.65
N GLY A 194 -9.33 -7.22 7.72
CA GLY A 194 -10.25 -6.09 7.92
C GLY A 194 -10.04 -5.18 9.15
N GLY A 195 -9.30 -4.09 8.97
CA GLY A 195 -9.34 -2.92 9.85
C GLY A 195 -8.16 -1.99 9.60
N GLY A 196 -8.39 -0.67 9.56
CA GLY A 196 -7.45 0.34 9.08
C GLY A 196 -6.15 0.50 9.89
N GLY A 197 -5.08 0.88 9.19
CA GLY A 197 -3.75 1.20 9.72
C GLY A 197 -2.64 0.63 8.81
N THR A 198 -2.15 1.43 7.88
CA THR A 198 -1.32 1.02 6.73
C THR A 198 0.17 0.95 7.06
N THR A 199 0.74 -0.25 7.21
CA THR A 199 1.95 -0.60 6.46
C THR A 199 1.52 -1.64 5.44
N PRO A 200 1.25 -1.20 4.22
CA PRO A 200 0.74 -2.07 3.17
C PRO A 200 1.86 -3.01 2.70
N GLY A 201 1.54 -4.30 2.53
CA GLY A 201 2.45 -5.27 1.90
C GLY A 201 2.59 -5.01 0.40
N ASP A 202 3.41 -5.83 -0.28
CA ASP A 202 3.56 -5.84 -1.75
C ASP A 202 2.21 -5.71 -2.47
N ASP A 203 2.22 -5.07 -3.63
CA ASP A 203 1.05 -4.87 -4.49
C ASP A 203 -0.14 -4.12 -3.83
N SER A 204 0.02 -3.64 -2.61
CA SER A 204 -1.10 -3.05 -1.90
C SER A 204 -1.50 -1.71 -2.50
N ASN A 205 -2.80 -1.52 -2.65
CA ASN A 205 -3.39 -0.25 -3.09
C ASN A 205 -3.05 0.94 -2.20
N LEU A 206 -2.55 0.71 -0.97
CA LEU A 206 -2.11 1.77 -0.07
C LEU A 206 -0.59 1.81 0.12
N LEU A 207 0.22 1.04 -0.63
CA LEU A 207 1.69 0.88 -0.42
C LEU A 207 2.40 2.19 -0.03
N LEU A 208 2.11 3.23 -0.80
CA LEU A 208 2.75 4.53 -0.68
C LEU A 208 2.20 5.39 0.46
N GLY A 209 1.17 4.95 1.16
CA GLY A 209 0.68 5.55 2.39
C GLY A 209 -0.80 5.93 2.35
N ASN A 210 -1.21 6.66 3.38
CA ASN A 210 -2.56 7.19 3.55
C ASN A 210 -2.49 8.73 3.46
N PRO A 211 -2.75 9.33 2.28
CA PRO A 211 -2.41 10.73 2.00
C PRO A 211 -2.99 11.76 2.95
N SER A 212 -4.16 11.50 3.52
CA SER A 212 -4.90 12.44 4.36
C SER A 212 -5.11 11.93 5.78
N ASN A 213 -4.43 10.85 6.18
CA ASN A 213 -4.71 10.13 7.43
C ASN A 213 -6.20 9.77 7.58
N ALA A 214 -6.82 9.32 6.49
CA ALA A 214 -8.22 8.91 6.48
C ALA A 214 -8.46 7.76 7.45
N LEU A 215 -9.59 7.79 8.16
CA LEU A 215 -9.95 6.77 9.15
C LEU A 215 -11.22 6.04 8.71
N ALA A 216 -11.28 4.73 8.96
CA ALA A 216 -12.50 3.93 8.77
C ALA A 216 -13.47 4.17 9.95
N ASP A 217 -13.68 5.43 10.30
CA ASP A 217 -14.53 5.89 11.39
C ASP A 217 -15.57 6.86 10.80
N ILE A 218 -16.84 6.58 11.05
CA ILE A 218 -17.97 7.39 10.59
C ILE A 218 -17.91 8.84 11.11
N SER A 219 -17.19 9.10 12.20
CA SER A 219 -16.92 10.45 12.71
C SER A 219 -16.02 11.27 11.76
N SER A 220 -15.19 10.59 10.95
CA SER A 220 -14.35 11.18 9.91
C SER A 220 -15.11 11.30 8.60
N GLU A 221 -16.34 11.81 8.63
CA GLU A 221 -17.29 11.75 7.50
C GLU A 221 -16.80 12.41 6.20
N ASN A 222 -15.89 13.39 6.29
CA ASN A 222 -15.30 14.05 5.13
C ASN A 222 -13.91 13.53 4.74
N ASN A 223 -13.43 12.49 5.44
CA ASN A 223 -12.13 11.85 5.25
C ASN A 223 -12.21 10.35 5.60
N TYR A 224 -13.28 9.69 5.13
CA TYR A 224 -13.64 8.34 5.53
C TYR A 224 -12.88 7.30 4.69
N LEU A 225 -12.04 6.50 5.33
CA LEU A 225 -11.25 5.48 4.64
C LEU A 225 -12.15 4.30 4.23
N MET A 226 -12.18 4.01 2.93
CA MET A 226 -12.76 2.80 2.38
C MET A 226 -11.66 2.02 1.67
N VAL A 227 -11.39 0.81 2.15
CA VAL A 227 -10.43 -0.11 1.52
C VAL A 227 -11.21 -1.18 0.78
N LYS A 228 -11.08 -1.21 -0.54
CA LYS A 228 -11.74 -2.19 -1.42
C LYS A 228 -10.69 -3.13 -2.02
N PRO A 229 -11.10 -4.27 -2.62
CA PRO A 229 -10.15 -5.22 -3.20
C PRO A 229 -9.24 -4.61 -4.27
N TYR A 230 -9.76 -3.72 -5.11
CA TYR A 230 -9.05 -3.24 -6.31
C TYR A 230 -8.52 -1.81 -6.22
N TYR A 231 -8.85 -1.08 -5.15
CA TYR A 231 -8.38 0.28 -4.87
C TYR A 231 -8.76 0.63 -3.43
N ALA A 232 -8.12 1.64 -2.86
CA ALA A 232 -8.51 2.26 -1.60
C ALA A 232 -8.83 3.73 -1.82
N LEU A 233 -9.67 4.33 -0.98
CA LEU A 233 -10.01 5.74 -1.10
C LEU A 233 -10.26 6.39 0.26
N SER A 234 -10.08 7.70 0.30
CA SER A 234 -10.71 8.55 1.30
C SER A 234 -11.96 9.16 0.68
N TYR A 235 -13.13 8.90 1.25
CA TYR A 235 -14.40 9.44 0.80
C TYR A 235 -14.80 10.69 1.58
N SER A 236 -15.34 11.69 0.88
CA SER A 236 -15.90 12.88 1.50
C SER A 236 -17.42 12.89 1.35
N ARG A 237 -18.13 12.63 2.46
CA ARG A 237 -19.60 12.66 2.51
C ARG A 237 -20.14 14.00 2.02
N GLY A 238 -19.55 15.11 2.47
CA GLY A 238 -19.99 16.47 2.11
C GLY A 238 -19.78 16.81 0.64
N ARG A 239 -18.78 16.22 -0.03
CA ARG A 239 -18.51 16.47 -1.45
C ARG A 239 -19.18 15.45 -2.39
N GLY A 240 -19.65 14.32 -1.87
CA GLY A 240 -20.19 13.22 -2.67
C GLY A 240 -19.15 12.59 -3.61
N THR A 241 -17.86 12.74 -3.31
CA THR A 241 -16.72 12.31 -4.14
C THR A 241 -15.51 11.97 -3.25
N PRO A 242 -14.56 11.15 -3.73
CA PRO A 242 -13.35 10.85 -2.99
C PRO A 242 -12.41 12.06 -2.87
N ASN A 243 -11.70 12.18 -1.75
CA ASN A 243 -10.56 13.11 -1.62
C ASN A 243 -9.40 12.62 -2.50
N TRP A 244 -9.14 11.32 -2.39
CA TRP A 244 -8.19 10.59 -3.23
C TRP A 244 -8.62 9.13 -3.35
N VAL A 245 -8.16 8.48 -4.40
CA VAL A 245 -8.22 7.04 -4.65
C VAL A 245 -6.81 6.56 -4.99
N SER A 246 -6.39 5.47 -4.37
CA SER A 246 -5.06 4.87 -4.52
C SER A 246 -5.19 3.43 -4.99
N TRP A 247 -4.37 3.02 -5.95
CA TRP A 247 -4.34 1.64 -6.44
C TRP A 247 -2.98 1.25 -7.00
N HIS A 248 -2.70 -0.04 -6.97
CA HIS A 248 -1.58 -0.66 -7.66
C HIS A 248 -2.03 -1.22 -9.00
N ILE A 249 -1.16 -1.25 -10.01
CA ILE A 249 -1.43 -1.94 -11.25
C ILE A 249 -0.17 -2.66 -11.72
N GLN A 250 -0.36 -3.95 -11.99
CA GLN A 250 0.63 -4.85 -12.57
C GLN A 250 0.06 -5.53 -13.82
N SER A 251 0.89 -6.30 -14.52
CA SER A 251 0.45 -7.00 -15.73
C SER A 251 -0.74 -7.93 -15.48
N ALA A 252 -0.85 -8.51 -14.29
CA ALA A 252 -1.94 -9.42 -13.93
C ALA A 252 -3.32 -8.75 -13.84
N ASP A 253 -3.38 -7.43 -13.67
CA ASP A 253 -4.64 -6.66 -13.63
C ASP A 253 -5.21 -6.39 -15.03
N LEU A 254 -4.37 -6.51 -16.05
CA LEU A 254 -4.69 -6.27 -17.44
C LEU A 254 -5.07 -7.58 -18.13
N GLY A 255 -6.32 -7.66 -18.56
CA GLY A 255 -6.86 -8.82 -19.26
C GLY A 255 -7.71 -8.42 -20.46
N SER A 256 -8.64 -9.29 -20.84
CA SER A 256 -9.50 -9.11 -22.01
C SER A 256 -10.95 -8.80 -21.68
N VAL A 257 -11.28 -8.57 -20.39
CA VAL A 257 -12.66 -8.27 -19.98
C VAL A 257 -13.09 -6.93 -20.56
N SER A 258 -14.23 -6.95 -21.25
CA SER A 258 -14.86 -5.75 -21.76
C SER A 258 -15.45 -4.90 -20.63
N ARG A 259 -15.45 -3.60 -20.85
CA ARG A 259 -16.01 -2.59 -19.94
C ARG A 259 -17.48 -2.91 -19.58
N THR A 260 -17.80 -3.01 -18.30
CA THR A 260 -19.16 -3.40 -17.82
C THR A 260 -20.19 -2.27 -17.91
N ASN A 261 -19.77 -1.01 -17.74
CA ASN A 261 -20.65 0.18 -17.77
C ASN A 261 -21.79 0.16 -16.72
N ASP A 262 -21.61 -0.57 -15.62
CA ASP A 262 -22.61 -0.79 -14.57
C ASP A 262 -22.50 0.22 -13.42
N PHE A 263 -22.59 1.51 -13.77
CA PHE A 263 -22.56 2.62 -12.80
C PHE A 263 -23.64 2.44 -11.73
N ARG A 264 -23.22 2.37 -10.46
CA ARG A 264 -24.14 2.11 -9.35
C ARG A 264 -23.68 2.74 -8.04
N ALA A 265 -24.66 3.04 -7.20
CA ALA A 265 -24.41 3.46 -5.84
C ALA A 265 -23.59 2.42 -5.06
N ASP A 266 -22.77 2.91 -4.14
CA ASP A 266 -21.98 2.08 -3.26
C ASP A 266 -22.75 1.81 -1.97
N THR A 267 -23.20 0.57 -1.80
CA THR A 267 -23.97 0.14 -0.63
C THR A 267 -23.13 -0.02 0.63
N GLU A 268 -21.80 0.06 0.52
CA GLU A 268 -20.88 0.02 1.67
C GLU A 268 -20.76 1.38 2.37
N LEU A 269 -21.30 2.46 1.81
CA LEU A 269 -21.36 3.74 2.50
C LEU A 269 -22.19 3.64 3.80
N PRO A 270 -21.76 4.30 4.89
CA PRO A 270 -22.48 4.27 6.16
C PRO A 270 -23.97 4.61 6.05
N ALA A 271 -24.79 3.95 6.87
CA ALA A 271 -26.23 4.15 6.87
C ALA A 271 -26.58 5.64 7.08
N GLY A 272 -27.53 6.13 6.28
CA GLY A 272 -27.97 7.53 6.30
C GLY A 272 -27.10 8.49 5.49
N TRP A 273 -25.97 8.04 4.92
CA TRP A 273 -25.22 8.86 3.97
C TRP A 273 -25.88 8.83 2.59
N TYR A 274 -25.80 9.95 1.89
CA TYR A 274 -26.28 10.01 0.51
C TYR A 274 -25.39 9.14 -0.38
N GLN A 275 -26.00 8.13 -1.00
CA GLN A 275 -25.34 7.30 -1.99
C GLN A 275 -25.56 7.94 -3.36
N VAL A 276 -24.49 8.50 -3.92
CA VAL A 276 -24.50 9.06 -5.27
C VAL A 276 -24.96 7.99 -6.26
N GLN A 277 -25.97 8.32 -7.04
CA GLN A 277 -26.57 7.42 -8.03
C GLN A 277 -25.98 7.67 -9.42
N ASN A 278 -26.14 6.71 -10.32
CA ASN A 278 -25.85 6.90 -11.74
C ASN A 278 -26.56 8.15 -12.30
N SER A 279 -27.83 8.37 -11.95
CA SER A 279 -28.64 9.50 -12.43
C SER A 279 -28.19 10.87 -11.91
N SER A 280 -27.34 10.94 -10.87
CA SER A 280 -26.87 12.22 -10.28
C SER A 280 -26.10 13.09 -11.26
N TYR A 281 -25.53 12.49 -12.31
CA TYR A 281 -24.74 13.18 -13.33
C TYR A 281 -25.57 13.59 -14.56
N SER A 282 -26.80 13.08 -14.68
CA SER A 282 -27.65 13.28 -15.86
C SER A 282 -27.95 14.75 -16.09
N GLY A 283 -27.74 15.21 -17.32
CA GLY A 283 -28.01 16.61 -17.72
C GLY A 283 -27.06 17.65 -17.14
N SER A 284 -26.00 17.25 -16.41
CA SER A 284 -25.07 18.18 -15.77
C SER A 284 -24.05 18.81 -16.72
N GLY A 285 -23.79 18.18 -17.88
CA GLY A 285 -22.67 18.55 -18.75
C GLY A 285 -21.31 18.00 -18.32
N PHE A 286 -21.25 17.20 -17.26
CA PHE A 286 -20.05 16.50 -16.80
C PHE A 286 -20.17 15.00 -16.99
N ASP A 287 -19.04 14.37 -17.31
CA ASP A 287 -18.92 12.91 -17.34
C ASP A 287 -18.80 12.34 -15.93
N ARG A 288 -19.09 11.04 -15.83
CA ARG A 288 -18.74 10.21 -14.67
C ARG A 288 -17.27 9.82 -14.79
N GLY A 289 -16.39 10.76 -14.44
CA GLY A 289 -14.95 10.59 -14.47
C GLY A 289 -14.51 9.56 -13.43
N HIS A 290 -13.78 8.53 -13.84
CA HIS A 290 -13.25 7.53 -12.92
C HIS A 290 -11.99 8.08 -12.25
N ASN A 291 -11.77 7.76 -10.97
CA ASN A 291 -10.45 7.91 -10.36
C ASN A 291 -9.58 6.70 -10.71
N CYS A 292 -9.97 5.50 -10.26
CA CYS A 292 -9.41 4.24 -10.72
C CYS A 292 -10.13 3.82 -12.01
N PRO A 293 -9.48 3.83 -13.19
CA PRO A 293 -10.16 3.65 -14.47
C PRO A 293 -10.49 2.19 -14.75
N SER A 294 -11.60 1.95 -15.43
CA SER A 294 -12.06 0.61 -15.81
C SER A 294 -11.01 -0.20 -16.58
N ALA A 295 -10.22 0.45 -17.45
CA ALA A 295 -9.20 -0.21 -18.25
C ALA A 295 -7.99 -0.71 -17.42
N ASP A 296 -7.82 -0.26 -16.18
CA ASP A 296 -6.80 -0.76 -15.25
C ASP A 296 -7.25 -2.04 -14.52
N ARG A 297 -8.50 -2.47 -14.72
CA ARG A 297 -9.11 -3.65 -14.09
C ARG A 297 -9.84 -4.49 -15.12
N THR A 298 -9.10 -5.19 -15.96
CA THR A 298 -9.63 -6.00 -17.08
C THR A 298 -9.32 -7.49 -16.95
N ALA A 299 -8.72 -7.91 -15.84
CA ALA A 299 -8.48 -9.31 -15.51
C ALA A 299 -9.76 -10.12 -15.28
N THR A 300 -10.74 -9.55 -14.57
CA THR A 300 -12.02 -10.21 -14.27
C THR A 300 -13.20 -9.23 -14.36
N VAL A 301 -14.41 -9.76 -14.59
CA VAL A 301 -15.65 -8.97 -14.59
C VAL A 301 -15.86 -8.29 -13.23
N THR A 302 -15.55 -8.99 -12.13
CA THR A 302 -15.63 -8.44 -10.76
C THR A 302 -14.68 -7.25 -10.59
N ALA A 303 -13.43 -7.36 -11.05
CA ALA A 303 -12.47 -6.27 -11.01
C ALA A 303 -12.96 -5.06 -11.80
N ASN A 304 -13.45 -5.29 -13.02
CA ASN A 304 -13.94 -4.22 -13.88
C ASN A 304 -15.17 -3.52 -13.27
N SER A 305 -16.17 -4.31 -12.85
CA SER A 305 -17.40 -3.82 -12.23
C SER A 305 -17.14 -3.03 -10.95
N ALA A 306 -16.11 -3.37 -10.17
CA ALA A 306 -15.75 -2.62 -8.97
C ALA A 306 -15.38 -1.15 -9.28
N THR A 307 -14.85 -0.86 -10.47
CA THR A 307 -14.51 0.52 -10.87
C THR A 307 -15.73 1.41 -11.13
N PHE A 308 -16.93 0.82 -11.28
CA PHE A 308 -18.19 1.54 -11.58
C PHE A 308 -19.00 1.95 -10.34
N LEU A 309 -18.47 1.73 -9.13
CA LEU A 309 -19.07 2.28 -7.92
C LEU A 309 -18.97 3.81 -7.95
N MET A 310 -20.08 4.51 -7.62
CA MET A 310 -20.10 5.97 -7.66
C MET A 310 -19.16 6.65 -6.65
N THR A 311 -18.69 5.92 -5.63
CA THR A 311 -17.61 6.34 -4.71
C THR A 311 -16.25 6.49 -5.39
N ASN A 312 -16.06 5.91 -6.59
CA ASN A 312 -14.89 6.08 -7.45
C ASN A 312 -15.08 7.18 -8.52
N MET A 313 -16.23 7.87 -8.53
CA MET A 313 -16.56 8.87 -9.55
C MET A 313 -16.34 10.30 -9.08
N MET A 314 -16.07 11.18 -10.05
CA MET A 314 -16.10 12.62 -9.88
C MET A 314 -16.62 13.32 -11.15
N PRO A 315 -17.27 14.50 -11.04
CA PRO A 315 -17.69 15.28 -12.21
C PRO A 315 -16.48 15.77 -12.99
N GLN A 316 -16.30 15.24 -14.20
CA GLN A 316 -15.15 15.57 -15.05
C GLN A 316 -15.62 16.18 -16.37
N ALA A 317 -15.00 17.28 -16.78
CA ALA A 317 -15.30 17.91 -18.06
C ALA A 317 -15.03 16.90 -19.20
N PRO A 318 -15.92 16.75 -20.20
CA PRO A 318 -15.77 15.71 -21.22
C PRO A 318 -14.43 15.72 -21.96
N ASN A 319 -13.91 16.89 -22.36
CA ASN A 319 -12.62 16.96 -23.03
C ASN A 319 -11.44 16.64 -22.10
N ASN A 320 -11.55 16.94 -20.81
CA ASN A 320 -10.57 16.47 -19.83
C ASN A 320 -10.64 14.93 -19.73
N ASN A 321 -11.82 14.36 -19.48
CA ASN A 321 -12.02 12.92 -19.31
C ASN A 321 -11.59 12.08 -20.54
N GLN A 322 -12.14 12.41 -21.71
CA GLN A 322 -12.10 11.55 -22.89
C GLN A 322 -10.82 11.72 -23.71
N GLN A 323 -10.05 12.79 -23.45
CA GLN A 323 -8.84 13.12 -24.20
C GLN A 323 -7.65 13.21 -23.25
N THR A 324 -7.44 14.35 -22.59
CA THR A 324 -6.25 14.61 -21.75
C THR A 324 -6.03 13.50 -20.72
N TRP A 325 -7.06 13.17 -19.94
CA TRP A 325 -6.98 12.17 -18.87
C TRP A 325 -6.86 10.75 -19.41
N ALA A 326 -7.65 10.40 -20.42
CA ALA A 326 -7.57 9.12 -21.11
C ALA A 326 -6.18 8.86 -21.70
N ASN A 327 -5.52 9.89 -22.24
CA ASN A 327 -4.16 9.78 -22.78
C ASN A 327 -3.13 9.49 -21.69
N LEU A 328 -3.23 10.14 -20.51
CA LEU A 328 -2.40 9.83 -19.35
C LEU A 328 -2.63 8.39 -18.88
N GLU A 329 -3.89 7.96 -18.78
CA GLU A 329 -4.25 6.59 -18.38
C GLU A 329 -3.74 5.53 -19.35
N ASN A 330 -3.80 5.79 -20.66
CA ASN A 330 -3.22 4.91 -21.67
C ASN A 330 -1.71 4.79 -21.48
N TYR A 331 -1.02 5.92 -21.28
CA TYR A 331 0.42 5.94 -21.05
C TYR A 331 0.82 5.17 -19.78
N THR A 332 0.06 5.30 -18.69
CA THR A 332 0.26 4.51 -17.46
C THR A 332 0.20 3.01 -17.76
N ARG A 333 -0.77 2.54 -18.55
CA ARG A 333 -0.87 1.12 -18.94
C ARG A 333 0.24 0.68 -19.90
N ASP A 334 0.74 1.57 -20.75
CA ASP A 334 1.87 1.27 -21.63
C ASP A 334 3.16 1.03 -20.82
N LEU A 335 3.36 1.77 -19.73
CA LEU A 335 4.45 1.49 -18.78
C LEU A 335 4.32 0.09 -18.17
N VAL A 336 3.11 -0.31 -17.78
CA VAL A 336 2.85 -1.64 -17.24
C VAL A 336 3.16 -2.73 -18.26
N ARG A 337 2.68 -2.57 -19.50
CA ARG A 337 2.98 -3.50 -20.61
C ARG A 337 4.47 -3.55 -20.96
N ALA A 338 5.23 -2.51 -20.65
CA ALA A 338 6.68 -2.47 -20.84
C ALA A 338 7.47 -3.21 -19.74
N GLY A 339 6.80 -3.92 -18.81
CA GLY A 339 7.44 -4.68 -17.75
C GLY A 339 7.64 -3.91 -16.44
N ASN A 340 6.85 -2.86 -16.24
CA ASN A 340 6.76 -2.17 -14.96
C ASN A 340 5.49 -2.59 -14.23
N GLU A 341 5.46 -2.26 -12.95
CA GLU A 341 4.24 -2.07 -12.19
C GLU A 341 4.19 -0.63 -11.73
N VAL A 342 3.00 -0.11 -11.48
CA VAL A 342 2.86 1.27 -11.03
C VAL A 342 1.88 1.41 -9.88
N TYR A 343 2.20 2.34 -8.98
CA TYR A 343 1.31 2.77 -7.93
C TYR A 343 0.75 4.13 -8.30
N VAL A 344 -0.57 4.26 -8.25
CA VAL A 344 -1.27 5.47 -8.65
C VAL A 344 -2.06 6.01 -7.47
N ILE A 345 -1.92 7.31 -7.22
CA ILE A 345 -2.80 8.08 -6.34
C ILE A 345 -3.43 9.17 -7.17
N CYS A 346 -4.76 9.21 -7.21
CA CYS A 346 -5.56 10.17 -7.97
C CYS A 346 -6.50 10.92 -7.04
N GLY A 347 -6.82 12.15 -7.35
CA GLY A 347 -7.87 12.88 -6.63
C GLY A 347 -8.28 14.17 -7.32
N SER A 348 -9.10 14.94 -6.62
CA SER A 348 -9.59 16.22 -7.11
C SER A 348 -9.80 17.21 -5.96
N TYR A 349 -9.63 18.50 -6.26
CA TYR A 349 -9.76 19.57 -5.27
C TYR A 349 -10.35 20.85 -5.87
N GLY A 350 -10.66 21.80 -4.97
CA GLY A 350 -11.34 23.04 -5.32
C GLY A 350 -12.79 22.84 -5.73
N GLN A 351 -13.45 23.93 -6.12
CA GLN A 351 -14.80 23.92 -6.65
C GLN A 351 -14.89 24.84 -7.86
N GLY A 352 -15.50 24.38 -8.95
CA GLY A 352 -15.71 25.21 -10.14
C GLY A 352 -15.04 24.64 -11.39
N GLY A 353 -15.72 23.71 -12.05
CA GLY A 353 -15.32 23.18 -13.36
C GLY A 353 -16.18 23.74 -14.49
N THR A 354 -15.75 23.53 -15.73
CA THR A 354 -16.52 23.93 -16.93
C THR A 354 -16.78 22.69 -17.78
N GLY A 355 -18.01 22.19 -17.75
CA GLY A 355 -18.48 21.04 -18.53
C GLY A 355 -18.90 21.42 -19.96
N SER A 356 -19.58 20.50 -20.64
CA SER A 356 -20.04 20.72 -22.03
C SER A 356 -21.12 21.79 -22.18
N LEU A 357 -21.84 22.11 -21.10
CA LEU A 357 -22.85 23.18 -21.08
C LEU A 357 -22.24 24.59 -20.95
N GLY A 358 -20.91 24.69 -20.77
CA GLY A 358 -20.23 25.96 -20.54
C GLY A 358 -20.48 26.53 -19.13
N GLY A 359 -19.87 27.68 -18.86
CA GLY A 359 -19.95 28.34 -17.54
C GLY A 359 -19.20 27.59 -16.43
N VAL A 360 -19.15 28.19 -15.24
CA VAL A 360 -18.56 27.56 -14.06
C VAL A 360 -19.66 26.87 -13.27
N THR A 361 -19.52 25.57 -13.05
CA THR A 361 -20.41 24.76 -12.19
C THR A 361 -19.63 24.32 -10.96
N THR A 362 -20.18 24.58 -9.77
CA THR A 362 -19.56 24.21 -8.49
C THR A 362 -20.16 22.93 -7.89
N THR A 363 -21.42 22.62 -8.19
CA THR A 363 -22.10 21.40 -7.74
C THR A 363 -23.09 20.89 -8.79
N ILE A 364 -23.35 19.59 -8.77
CA ILE A 364 -24.43 18.93 -9.53
C ILE A 364 -25.38 18.22 -8.55
N ASP A 365 -26.43 17.60 -9.09
CA ASP A 365 -27.38 16.80 -8.31
C ASP A 365 -27.98 17.53 -7.10
N ASN A 366 -28.54 18.71 -7.36
CA ASN A 366 -29.13 19.58 -6.32
C ASN A 366 -28.15 19.89 -5.17
N GLY A 367 -26.87 20.07 -5.48
CA GLY A 367 -25.84 20.43 -4.49
C GLY A 367 -25.18 19.25 -3.78
N ARG A 368 -25.59 18.01 -4.07
CA ARG A 368 -25.11 16.82 -3.34
C ARG A 368 -23.76 16.29 -3.83
N VAL A 369 -23.33 16.69 -5.02
CA VAL A 369 -22.04 16.29 -5.59
C VAL A 369 -21.27 17.53 -6.01
N THR A 370 -20.09 17.71 -5.44
CA THR A 370 -19.20 18.84 -5.75
C THR A 370 -18.51 18.61 -7.10
N VAL A 371 -18.44 19.66 -7.92
CA VAL A 371 -17.65 19.69 -9.15
C VAL A 371 -16.27 20.26 -8.83
N PRO A 372 -15.19 19.48 -8.94
CA PRO A 372 -13.85 19.96 -8.63
C PRO A 372 -13.36 20.99 -9.65
N ALA A 373 -12.51 21.90 -9.22
CA ALA A 373 -11.82 22.85 -10.10
C ALA A 373 -10.60 22.21 -10.79
N ASN A 374 -9.95 21.27 -10.11
CA ASN A 374 -8.72 20.62 -10.54
C ASN A 374 -8.74 19.12 -10.28
N ILE A 375 -8.01 18.39 -11.12
CA ILE A 375 -7.90 16.93 -11.10
C ILE A 375 -6.42 16.57 -11.19
N TRP A 376 -5.95 15.75 -10.26
CA TRP A 376 -4.53 15.40 -10.14
C TRP A 376 -4.30 13.90 -10.05
N LYS A 377 -3.11 13.47 -10.48
CA LYS A 377 -2.65 12.07 -10.42
C LYS A 377 -1.14 12.03 -10.22
N VAL A 378 -0.71 11.15 -9.33
CA VAL A 378 0.69 10.79 -9.09
C VAL A 378 0.87 9.32 -9.45
N VAL A 379 1.87 9.01 -10.26
CA VAL A 379 2.21 7.65 -10.71
C VAL A 379 3.67 7.37 -10.32
N VAL A 380 3.89 6.40 -9.45
CA VAL A 380 5.22 5.89 -9.11
C VAL A 380 5.48 4.64 -9.94
N VAL A 381 6.58 4.63 -10.70
CA VAL A 381 6.89 3.58 -11.67
C VAL A 381 8.09 2.79 -11.19
N ILE A 382 7.92 1.49 -10.98
CA ILE A 382 9.00 0.56 -10.64
C ILE A 382 8.97 -0.63 -11.60
N PRO A 383 10.10 -1.30 -11.88
CA PRO A 383 10.08 -2.56 -12.61
C PRO A 383 9.13 -3.57 -11.92
N ASP A 384 8.50 -4.46 -12.67
CA ASP A 384 7.66 -5.53 -12.09
C ASP A 384 8.50 -6.47 -11.20
N GLY A 385 7.96 -6.91 -10.06
CA GLY A 385 8.65 -7.84 -9.15
C GLY A 385 8.06 -7.89 -7.75
N SER A 386 8.92 -7.99 -6.73
CA SER A 386 8.48 -8.08 -5.33
C SER A 386 9.34 -7.23 -4.41
N ASN A 387 8.87 -7.03 -3.18
CA ASN A 387 9.45 -6.14 -2.17
C ASN A 387 9.46 -4.67 -2.64
N ASP A 388 8.30 -4.19 -3.05
CA ASP A 388 8.11 -3.00 -3.88
C ASP A 388 8.68 -1.74 -3.22
N LEU A 389 8.45 -1.55 -1.92
CA LEU A 389 9.01 -0.42 -1.16
C LEU A 389 10.54 -0.38 -1.22
N ASN A 390 11.22 -1.53 -1.23
CA ASN A 390 12.69 -1.59 -1.28
C ASN A 390 13.23 -1.27 -2.68
N ARG A 391 12.40 -1.34 -3.71
CA ARG A 391 12.76 -1.01 -5.09
C ARG A 391 12.53 0.48 -5.41
N ILE A 392 11.92 1.22 -4.48
CA ILE A 392 11.80 2.68 -4.58
C ILE A 392 13.09 3.33 -4.05
N SER A 393 13.73 4.12 -4.92
CA SER A 393 14.97 4.85 -4.65
C SER A 393 14.84 6.30 -5.12
N GLY A 394 15.82 7.16 -4.81
CA GLY A 394 15.80 8.57 -5.24
C GLY A 394 15.77 8.77 -6.77
N ASN A 395 16.05 7.71 -7.53
CA ASN A 395 16.02 7.72 -8.99
C ASN A 395 14.69 7.23 -9.56
N THR A 396 13.81 6.61 -8.76
CA THR A 396 12.53 6.04 -9.19
C THR A 396 11.68 7.08 -9.90
N ARG A 397 11.18 6.74 -11.10
CA ARG A 397 10.39 7.68 -11.90
C ARG A 397 9.05 7.94 -11.23
N VAL A 398 8.72 9.22 -11.06
CA VAL A 398 7.45 9.69 -10.49
C VAL A 398 6.86 10.72 -11.43
N ILE A 399 5.64 10.47 -11.89
CA ILE A 399 4.89 11.35 -12.79
C ILE A 399 3.78 12.00 -12.00
N ALA A 400 3.81 13.32 -11.85
CA ALA A 400 2.75 14.09 -11.22
C ALA A 400 2.11 15.01 -12.26
N VAL A 401 0.78 14.97 -12.35
CA VAL A 401 -0.01 15.77 -13.30
C VAL A 401 -1.15 16.44 -12.55
N ASN A 402 -1.39 17.73 -12.83
CA ASN A 402 -2.49 18.50 -12.26
C ASN A 402 -3.19 19.33 -13.35
N THR A 403 -4.40 18.92 -13.70
CA THR A 403 -5.19 19.51 -14.79
C THR A 403 -6.31 20.40 -14.25
N PRO A 404 -6.65 21.52 -14.93
CA PRO A 404 -7.91 22.20 -14.68
C PRO A 404 -9.09 21.34 -15.19
N ASN A 405 -10.19 21.28 -14.45
CA ASN A 405 -11.38 20.52 -14.82
C ASN A 405 -12.26 21.31 -15.80
N ARG A 406 -11.77 21.50 -17.04
CA ARG A 406 -12.42 22.35 -18.03
C ARG A 406 -12.53 21.67 -19.39
N ASN A 407 -13.58 22.03 -20.14
CA ASN A 407 -13.84 21.48 -21.45
C ASN A 407 -12.98 22.13 -22.56
N ASP A 408 -12.32 23.24 -22.30
CA ASP A 408 -11.42 23.93 -23.24
C ASP A 408 -9.93 23.64 -22.95
N ILE A 409 -9.65 22.53 -22.25
CA ILE A 409 -8.30 22.07 -21.92
C ILE A 409 -7.53 21.58 -23.15
N ASN A 410 -6.19 21.64 -23.11
CA ASN A 410 -5.33 20.99 -24.09
C ASN A 410 -5.37 19.46 -23.92
N THR A 411 -5.35 18.72 -25.03
CA THR A 411 -5.40 17.26 -25.07
C THR A 411 -4.06 16.60 -24.70
N ASP A 412 -2.97 17.34 -24.77
CA ASP A 412 -1.64 16.90 -24.35
C ASP A 412 -1.50 17.03 -22.83
N TRP A 413 -1.59 15.89 -22.14
CA TRP A 413 -1.49 15.84 -20.68
C TRP A 413 -0.12 16.28 -20.17
N THR A 414 0.94 16.20 -20.99
CA THR A 414 2.31 16.53 -20.56
C THR A 414 2.49 18.02 -20.26
N GLN A 415 1.62 18.88 -20.79
CA GLN A 415 1.59 20.31 -20.47
C GLN A 415 1.17 20.60 -19.03
N TYR A 416 0.58 19.61 -18.36
CA TYR A 416 0.08 19.71 -16.99
C TYR A 416 0.95 18.95 -15.98
N LYS A 417 2.16 18.53 -16.39
CA LYS A 417 3.15 17.98 -15.48
C LYS A 417 3.49 19.00 -14.38
N THR A 418 3.60 18.53 -13.16
CA THR A 418 3.93 19.31 -11.98
C THR A 418 4.80 18.48 -11.04
N THR A 419 5.09 18.99 -9.84
CA THR A 419 5.74 18.22 -8.77
C THR A 419 4.68 17.57 -7.86
N VAL A 420 5.03 16.48 -7.17
CA VAL A 420 4.16 15.90 -6.13
C VAL A 420 3.93 16.94 -5.02
N ARG A 421 4.98 17.70 -4.67
CA ARG A 421 4.92 18.72 -3.62
C ARG A 421 3.95 19.86 -3.92
N ASP A 422 3.79 20.24 -5.19
CA ASP A 422 2.78 21.23 -5.58
C ASP A 422 1.36 20.67 -5.41
N ILE A 423 1.15 19.37 -5.65
CA ILE A 423 -0.13 18.70 -5.39
C ILE A 423 -0.40 18.65 -3.88
N GLU A 424 0.59 18.29 -3.07
CA GLU A 424 0.49 18.31 -1.60
C GLU A 424 0.15 19.70 -1.08
N SER A 425 0.83 20.74 -1.58
CA SER A 425 0.56 22.12 -1.21
C SER A 425 -0.86 22.56 -1.58
N ALA A 426 -1.41 22.06 -2.69
CA ALA A 426 -2.76 22.41 -3.14
C ALA A 426 -3.86 21.65 -2.37
N THR A 427 -3.56 20.46 -1.85
CA THR A 427 -4.54 19.54 -1.26
C THR A 427 -4.44 19.42 0.26
N GLY A 428 -3.31 19.78 0.85
CA GLY A 428 -2.98 19.51 2.25
C GLY A 428 -2.70 18.04 2.54
N HIS A 429 -2.47 17.21 1.51
CA HIS A 429 -2.11 15.80 1.66
C HIS A 429 -0.61 15.63 1.87
N ASN A 430 -0.23 14.50 2.46
CA ASN A 430 1.13 13.97 2.50
C ASN A 430 1.17 12.71 1.64
N LEU A 431 1.50 12.87 0.36
CA LEU A 431 1.58 11.78 -0.59
C LEU A 431 2.88 11.01 -0.36
N LEU A 432 2.92 9.73 -0.77
CA LEU A 432 4.11 8.89 -0.57
C LEU A 432 4.55 8.75 0.91
N SER A 433 3.64 8.96 1.86
CA SER A 433 3.91 9.07 3.30
C SER A 433 4.57 7.84 3.94
N THR A 434 4.50 6.66 3.30
CA THR A 434 5.22 5.46 3.76
C THR A 434 6.74 5.57 3.52
N LEU A 435 7.16 6.34 2.52
CA LEU A 435 8.58 6.51 2.19
C LEU A 435 9.28 7.34 3.28
N ARG A 436 10.57 7.07 3.52
CA ARG A 436 11.38 7.90 4.43
C ARG A 436 11.46 9.36 3.92
N PRO A 437 11.52 10.38 4.80
CA PRO A 437 11.50 11.79 4.39
C PRO A 437 12.55 12.18 3.33
N SER A 438 13.78 11.68 3.46
CA SER A 438 14.84 11.94 2.48
C SER A 438 14.53 11.42 1.07
N LEU A 439 13.71 10.36 0.98
CA LEU A 439 13.31 9.77 -0.29
C LEU A 439 12.11 10.54 -0.88
N GLN A 440 11.17 10.94 -0.03
CA GLN A 440 10.10 11.90 -0.38
C GLN A 440 10.71 13.16 -1.00
N ASP A 441 11.68 13.81 -0.34
CA ASP A 441 12.35 15.01 -0.85
C ASP A 441 13.00 14.82 -2.24
N SER A 442 13.63 13.66 -2.47
CA SER A 442 14.26 13.34 -3.75
C SER A 442 13.25 13.12 -4.88
N LEU A 443 12.06 12.63 -4.56
CA LEU A 443 11.06 12.22 -5.55
C LEU A 443 10.01 13.29 -5.81
N GLU A 444 9.64 14.05 -4.79
CA GLU A 444 8.45 14.90 -4.81
C GLU A 444 8.71 16.32 -5.30
N THR A 445 9.98 16.73 -5.38
CA THR A 445 10.38 18.09 -5.76
C THR A 445 10.73 18.24 -7.24
N ARG A 446 10.75 17.15 -8.00
CA ARG A 446 11.14 17.13 -9.41
C ARG A 446 9.94 16.94 -10.33
N ILE A 447 9.99 17.57 -11.49
CA ILE A 447 9.04 17.34 -12.58
C ILE A 447 9.61 16.22 -13.46
N ASP A 448 8.78 15.21 -13.77
CA ASP A 448 9.11 14.13 -14.71
C ASP A 448 9.60 14.71 -16.05
N GLN A 449 10.70 14.20 -16.56
CA GLN A 449 11.31 14.69 -17.80
C GLN A 449 10.70 14.03 -19.03
#